data_AF-A0A0M3J3U5-F1
#
_entry.id   AF-A0A0M3J3U5-F1
#
_cell.length_a   1.000
_cell.length_b   1.000
_cell.length_c   1.000
_cell.angle_alpha   90.00
_cell.angle_beta   90.00
_cell.angle_gamma   90.00
#
_symmetry.space_group_name_H-M   'P 1'
#
loop_
_entity.id
_entity.type
_entity.pdbx_description
1 polymer ?
#
loop_
_entity_poly.entity_id
_entity_poly.type
_entity_poly.pdbx_seq_one_letter_code
_entity_poly.pdbx_strand_id
1 'polypeptide(L)'
;MVAAMGEVTAFRPILENIRRRMEQDVVGNRLLRDRPRITNETIDRDYLKSLPHGTLGREYYKFLDELHTEPDARPPVKYVDDDDLVYVMQRYRETHDFNHVLLQMKTHMLGEVSTWFDYEILCLCLF
;
A
#
# COMPACT_ATOMS: atom_id res chain seq x y z
N MET A 1 -3.20 12.65 8.48
CA MET A 1 -3.60 12.30 9.85
C MET A 1 -3.73 10.78 10.04
N VAL A 2 -4.43 10.06 9.15
CA VAL A 2 -4.55 8.58 9.18
C VAL A 2 -3.20 7.85 9.05
N ALA A 3 -2.30 8.33 8.16
CA ALA A 3 -0.98 7.72 7.99
C ALA A 3 -0.11 7.75 9.26
N ALA A 4 -0.20 8.82 10.05
CA ALA A 4 0.51 8.95 11.32
C ALA A 4 -0.12 8.09 12.42
N MET A 5 -1.45 7.97 12.44
CA MET A 5 -2.13 7.02 13.34
C MET A 5 -1.65 5.59 13.06
N GLY A 6 -1.65 5.15 11.80
CA GLY A 6 -1.18 3.82 11.42
C GLY A 6 0.28 3.56 11.81
N GLU A 7 1.14 4.58 11.79
CA GLU A 7 2.56 4.47 12.22
C GLU A 7 2.71 4.33 13.73
N VAL A 8 1.92 5.07 14.50
CA VAL A 8 1.97 5.07 15.96
C VAL A 8 1.24 3.86 16.54
N THR A 9 0.30 3.26 15.81
CA THR A 9 -0.40 2.03 16.20
C THR A 9 0.21 0.76 15.61
N ALA A 10 1.11 0.86 14.61
CA ALA A 10 1.84 -0.28 14.08
C ALA A 10 2.81 -0.80 15.14
N PHE A 11 2.30 -1.69 15.98
CA PHE A 11 3.07 -2.31 17.06
C PHE A 11 4.28 -3.04 16.45
N ARG A 12 5.49 -2.72 16.90
CA ARG A 12 6.74 -3.31 16.39
C ARG A 12 6.69 -4.84 16.22
N PRO A 13 6.13 -5.64 17.16
CA PRO A 13 5.96 -7.08 16.99
C PRO A 13 5.14 -7.50 15.76
N ILE A 14 4.18 -6.68 15.33
CA ILE A 14 3.35 -6.94 14.13
C ILE A 14 4.20 -6.73 12.87
N LEU A 15 4.94 -5.62 12.79
CA LEU A 15 5.83 -5.35 11.65
C LEU A 15 6.94 -6.40 11.54
N GLU A 16 7.51 -6.82 12.68
CA GLU A 16 8.49 -7.92 12.72
C GLU A 16 7.88 -9.26 12.27
N ASN A 17 6.61 -9.51 12.62
CA ASN A 17 5.93 -10.72 12.16
C ASN A 17 5.71 -10.71 10.65
N ILE A 18 5.25 -9.57 10.09
CA ILE A 18 5.09 -9.39 8.65
C ILE A 18 6.44 -9.58 7.94
N ARG A 19 7.52 -8.97 8.44
CA ARG A 19 8.86 -9.13 7.87
C ARG A 19 9.28 -10.60 7.85
N ARG A 20 9.15 -11.33 8.96
CA ARG A 20 9.51 -12.76 9.02
C ARG A 20 8.74 -13.60 8.02
N ARG A 21 7.47 -13.31 7.80
CA ARG A 21 6.69 -14.05 6.81
C ARG A 21 7.10 -13.71 5.38
N MET A 22 7.34 -12.43 5.09
CA MET A 22 7.92 -12.01 3.82
C MET A 22 9.27 -12.70 3.58
N GLU A 23 10.13 -12.84 4.59
CA GLU A 23 11.41 -13.56 4.46
C GLU A 23 11.25 -15.04 4.11
N GLN A 24 10.18 -15.68 4.59
CA GLN A 24 9.86 -17.10 4.35
C GLN A 24 9.24 -17.35 2.98
N ASP A 25 8.64 -16.33 2.36
CA ASP A 25 8.08 -16.41 1.01
C ASP A 25 9.08 -15.98 -0.06
N VAL A 26 9.08 -16.66 -1.22
CA VAL A 26 10.05 -16.37 -2.31
C VAL A 26 9.83 -14.98 -2.91
N VAL A 27 8.57 -14.54 -3.02
CA VAL A 27 8.21 -13.22 -3.55
C VAL A 27 8.43 -12.16 -2.47
N GLY A 28 8.01 -12.43 -1.24
CA GLY A 28 8.25 -11.57 -0.08
C GLY A 28 9.74 -11.27 0.12
N ASN A 29 10.59 -12.28 0.04
CA ASN A 29 12.03 -12.15 0.22
C ASN A 29 12.64 -11.28 -0.89
N ARG A 30 12.18 -11.47 -2.13
CA ARG A 30 12.57 -10.62 -3.26
C ARG A 30 12.13 -9.17 -3.06
N LEU A 31 10.93 -8.92 -2.53
CA LEU A 31 10.46 -7.58 -2.23
C LEU A 31 11.29 -6.89 -1.14
N LEU A 32 11.70 -7.62 -0.09
CA LEU A 32 12.58 -7.09 0.96
C LEU A 32 13.98 -6.75 0.43
N ARG A 33 14.47 -7.51 -0.56
CA ARG A 33 15.78 -7.28 -1.18
C ARG A 33 15.77 -6.15 -2.21
N ASP A 34 14.85 -6.21 -3.17
CA ASP A 34 14.82 -5.31 -4.33
C ASP A 34 14.17 -3.96 -3.98
N ARG A 35 13.38 -3.91 -2.90
CA ARG A 35 12.70 -2.74 -2.34
C ARG A 35 12.00 -1.83 -3.37
N PRO A 36 11.20 -2.36 -4.31
CA PRO A 36 10.51 -1.54 -5.30
C PRO A 36 9.55 -0.56 -4.64
N ARG A 37 9.49 0.66 -5.18
CA ARG A 37 8.65 1.76 -4.70
C ARG A 37 7.54 2.08 -5.67
N ILE A 38 6.42 2.55 -5.14
CA ILE A 38 5.31 3.06 -5.92
C ILE A 38 5.34 4.59 -5.81
N THR A 39 5.95 5.21 -6.81
CA THR A 39 6.09 6.67 -6.93
C THR A 39 5.65 7.13 -8.32
N ASN A 40 5.52 8.45 -8.52
CA ASN A 40 5.25 9.02 -9.84
C ASN A 40 6.35 8.68 -10.87
N GLU A 41 7.58 8.44 -10.43
CA GLU A 41 8.69 8.04 -11.33
C GLU A 41 8.52 6.60 -11.83
N THR A 42 7.96 5.72 -10.99
CA THR A 42 7.75 4.31 -11.31
C THR A 42 6.44 4.03 -12.04
N ILE A 43 5.46 4.93 -11.91
CA ILE A 43 4.13 4.81 -12.52
C ILE A 43 3.92 5.89 -13.56
N ASP A 44 3.87 5.46 -14.82
CA ASP A 44 3.44 6.31 -15.93
C ASP A 44 1.89 6.42 -15.97
N ARG A 45 1.37 7.57 -15.54
CA ARG A 45 -0.07 7.85 -15.51
C ARG A 45 -0.69 7.90 -16.90
N ASP A 46 0.03 8.39 -17.90
CA ASP A 46 -0.48 8.46 -19.27
C ASP A 46 -0.58 7.06 -19.88
N TYR A 47 0.39 6.21 -19.57
CA TYR A 47 0.30 4.79 -19.89
C TYR A 47 -0.90 4.13 -19.20
N LEU A 48 -1.09 4.32 -17.88
CA LEU A 48 -2.23 3.75 -17.16
C LEU A 48 -3.59 4.22 -17.71
N LYS A 49 -3.67 5.48 -18.13
CA LYS A 49 -4.86 6.06 -18.78
C LYS A 49 -5.18 5.38 -20.11
N SER A 50 -4.16 4.98 -20.86
CA SER A 50 -4.31 4.32 -22.16
C SER A 50 -4.83 2.88 -22.06
N LEU A 51 -4.70 2.24 -20.90
CA LEU A 51 -5.10 0.85 -20.71
C LEU A 51 -6.63 0.64 -20.86
N PRO A 52 -7.08 -0.54 -21.31
CA PRO A 52 -8.51 -0.85 -21.41
C PRO A 52 -9.25 -0.74 -20.07
N HIS A 53 -10.54 -0.41 -20.15
CA HIS A 53 -11.44 -0.41 -18.98
C HIS A 53 -11.50 -1.80 -18.33
N GLY A 54 -11.57 -1.83 -16.99
CA GLY A 54 -11.58 -3.07 -16.22
C GLY A 54 -10.20 -3.67 -15.93
N THR A 55 -9.12 -3.10 -16.47
CA THR A 55 -7.77 -3.42 -16.02
C THR A 55 -7.46 -2.70 -14.70
N LEU A 56 -6.68 -3.34 -13.82
CA LEU A 56 -6.27 -2.74 -12.54
C LEU A 56 -5.61 -1.37 -12.74
N GLY A 57 -4.73 -1.26 -13.74
CA GLY A 57 -4.04 -0.01 -14.06
C GLY A 57 -4.97 1.12 -14.46
N ARG A 58 -5.99 0.85 -15.29
CA ARG A 58 -6.98 1.86 -15.71
C ARG A 58 -7.87 2.30 -14.55
N GLU A 59 -8.29 1.36 -13.70
CA GLU A 59 -9.11 1.69 -12.53
C GLU A 59 -8.29 2.41 -11.45
N TYR A 60 -7.00 2.10 -11.29
CA TYR A 60 -6.09 2.86 -10.42
C TYR A 60 -5.87 4.29 -10.92
N TYR A 61 -5.68 4.48 -12.23
CA TYR A 61 -5.64 5.84 -12.80
C TYR A 61 -6.91 6.63 -12.48
N LYS A 62 -8.10 6.03 -12.68
CA LYS A 62 -9.37 6.69 -12.38
C LYS A 62 -9.49 7.04 -10.90
N PHE A 63 -9.12 6.14 -10.01
CA PHE A 63 -9.13 6.37 -8.56
C PHE A 63 -8.26 7.58 -8.16
N LEU A 64 -7.04 7.67 -8.71
CA LEU A 64 -6.16 8.81 -8.48
C LEU A 64 -6.74 10.11 -9.05
N ASP A 65 -7.34 10.05 -10.24
CA ASP A 65 -7.95 11.20 -10.94
C ASP A 65 -9.18 11.73 -10.19
N GLU A 66 -10.06 10.85 -9.71
CA GLU A 66 -11.26 11.18 -8.93
C GLU A 66 -10.95 11.81 -7.57
N LEU A 67 -9.86 11.38 -6.92
CA LEU A 67 -9.42 11.92 -5.64
C LEU A 67 -8.48 13.12 -5.77
N HIS A 68 -8.14 13.52 -7.01
CA HIS A 68 -7.16 14.56 -7.29
C HIS A 68 -5.86 14.37 -6.50
N THR A 69 -5.40 13.12 -6.41
CA THR A 69 -4.23 12.72 -5.62
C THR A 69 -3.17 12.08 -6.49
N GLU A 70 -1.98 11.91 -5.93
CA GLU A 70 -0.83 11.28 -6.57
C GLU A 70 -0.26 10.17 -5.68
N PRO A 71 0.39 9.15 -6.25
CA PRO A 71 1.11 8.13 -5.49
C PRO A 71 2.07 8.72 -4.44
N ASP A 72 2.76 9.81 -4.79
CA ASP A 72 3.74 10.49 -3.92
C ASP A 72 3.10 11.34 -2.82
N ALA A 73 1.77 11.54 -2.83
CA ALA A 73 1.08 12.28 -1.77
C ALA A 73 1.17 11.57 -0.41
N ARG A 74 1.58 10.31 -0.38
CA ARG A 74 1.78 9.51 0.84
C ARG A 74 3.11 9.89 1.51
N PRO A 75 3.10 10.46 2.73
CA PRO A 75 4.33 10.90 3.38
C PRO A 75 5.23 9.69 3.72
N PRO A 76 6.55 9.88 3.69
CA PRO A 76 7.48 8.83 4.09
C PRO A 76 7.29 8.45 5.56
N VAL A 77 7.59 7.20 5.89
CA VAL A 77 7.66 6.71 7.29
C VAL A 77 8.85 7.38 7.99
N LYS A 78 8.66 7.86 9.22
CA LYS A 78 9.62 8.69 9.98
C LYS A 78 9.91 8.20 11.39
N TYR A 79 9.05 7.37 11.97
CA TYR A 79 9.08 6.99 13.39
C TYR A 79 9.31 5.49 13.61
N VAL A 80 9.97 4.82 12.66
CA VAL A 80 10.35 3.41 12.76
C VAL A 80 11.88 3.32 12.74
N ASP A 81 12.46 2.66 13.73
CA ASP A 81 13.90 2.67 14.01
C ASP A 81 14.71 1.60 13.25
N ASP A 82 14.06 0.80 12.38
CA ASP A 82 14.67 -0.31 11.64
C ASP A 82 14.38 -0.17 10.14
N ASP A 83 15.43 -0.17 9.31
CA ASP A 83 15.36 0.06 7.86
C ASP A 83 14.50 -0.98 7.11
N ASP A 84 14.46 -2.24 7.55
CA ASP A 84 13.58 -3.25 6.96
C ASP A 84 12.13 -2.99 7.35
N LEU A 85 11.88 -2.64 8.62
CA LEU A 85 10.53 -2.33 9.10
C LEU A 85 9.99 -1.03 8.50
N VAL A 86 10.84 -0.03 8.24
CA VAL A 86 10.49 1.19 7.50
C VAL A 86 9.98 0.82 6.11
N TYR A 87 10.68 -0.08 5.42
CA TYR A 87 10.27 -0.52 4.10
C TYR A 87 8.93 -1.27 4.15
N VAL A 88 8.75 -2.21 5.09
CA VAL A 88 7.49 -2.94 5.27
C VAL A 88 6.33 -1.98 5.52
N MET A 89 6.50 -1.04 6.46
CA MET A 89 5.48 -0.06 6.81
C MET A 89 5.15 0.86 5.64
N GLN A 90 6.15 1.25 4.84
CA GLN A 90 5.83 2.08 3.71
C GLN A 90 5.21 1.31 2.55
N ARG A 91 5.66 0.08 2.29
CA ARG A 91 5.03 -0.76 1.29
C ARG A 91 3.54 -0.93 1.59
N TYR A 92 3.21 -1.17 2.86
CA TYR A 92 1.82 -1.19 3.34
C TYR A 92 1.04 0.10 3.03
N ARG A 93 1.65 1.28 3.23
CA ARG A 93 1.02 2.58 2.88
C ARG A 93 0.79 2.74 1.38
N GLU A 94 1.75 2.32 0.57
CA GLU A 94 1.71 2.46 -0.89
C GLU A 94 0.69 1.51 -1.54
N THR A 95 0.54 0.30 -1.00
CA THR A 95 -0.41 -0.69 -1.51
C THR A 95 -1.84 -0.48 -1.02
N HIS A 96 -2.05 0.35 0.01
CA HIS A 96 -3.38 0.68 0.55
C HIS A 96 -4.35 1.15 -0.54
N ASP A 97 -3.89 2.05 -1.41
CA ASP A 97 -4.71 2.61 -2.49
C ASP A 97 -5.13 1.56 -3.51
N PHE A 98 -4.33 0.51 -3.72
CA PHE A 98 -4.71 -0.60 -4.58
C PHE A 98 -5.86 -1.41 -4.00
N ASN A 99 -6.03 -1.48 -2.68
CA ASN A 99 -7.15 -2.19 -2.09
C ASN A 99 -8.46 -1.49 -2.36
N HIS A 100 -8.46 -0.16 -2.29
CA HIS A 100 -9.63 0.64 -2.65
C HIS A 100 -10.06 0.33 -4.08
N VAL A 101 -9.10 0.19 -5.00
CA VAL A 101 -9.38 -0.16 -6.40
C VAL A 101 -9.86 -1.60 -6.54
N LEU A 102 -9.19 -2.56 -5.91
CA LEU A 102 -9.52 -3.99 -6.01
C LEU A 102 -10.88 -4.31 -5.40
N LEU A 103 -11.21 -3.69 -4.26
CA LEU A 103 -12.47 -3.88 -3.54
C LEU A 103 -13.57 -2.92 -4.01
N GLN A 104 -13.26 -2.01 -4.95
CA GLN A 104 -14.15 -0.95 -5.44
C GLN A 104 -14.76 -0.10 -4.31
N MET A 105 -14.00 0.12 -3.25
CA MET A 105 -14.42 0.85 -2.06
C MET A 105 -13.99 2.31 -2.13
N LYS A 106 -14.95 3.23 -2.01
CA LYS A 106 -14.68 4.68 -1.95
C LYS A 106 -13.96 5.06 -0.66
N THR A 107 -13.20 6.16 -0.69
CA THR A 107 -12.45 6.72 0.46
C THR A 107 -13.31 7.49 1.47
N HIS A 108 -14.63 7.29 1.47
CA HIS A 108 -15.46 7.79 2.57
C HIS A 108 -15.22 6.93 3.82
N MET A 109 -15.48 7.46 5.01
CA MET A 109 -15.21 6.79 6.30
C MET A 109 -15.62 5.30 6.33
N LEU A 110 -16.79 4.96 5.81
CA LEU A 110 -17.25 3.56 5.77
C LEU A 110 -16.36 2.67 4.89
N GLY A 111 -15.91 3.15 3.73
CA GLY A 111 -15.05 2.39 2.82
C GLY A 111 -13.61 2.33 3.30
N GLU A 112 -13.12 3.37 3.99
CA GLU A 112 -11.85 3.32 4.73
C GLU A 112 -11.89 2.24 5.84
N VAL A 113 -12.99 2.15 6.60
CA VAL A 113 -13.13 1.11 7.64
C VAL A 113 -13.27 -0.29 7.01
N SER A 114 -14.03 -0.44 5.93
CA SER A 114 -14.16 -1.73 5.24
C SER A 114 -12.84 -2.20 4.63
N THR A 115 -12.12 -1.31 3.94
CA THR A 115 -10.79 -1.65 3.43
C THR A 115 -9.83 -1.97 4.56
N TRP A 116 -9.89 -1.29 5.70
CA TRP A 116 -9.05 -1.61 6.86
C TRP A 116 -9.34 -3.02 7.42
N PHE A 117 -10.62 -3.39 7.60
CA PHE A 117 -11.00 -4.73 8.06
C PHE A 117 -10.54 -5.83 7.09
N ASP A 118 -10.78 -5.65 5.80
CA ASP A 118 -10.34 -6.61 4.79
C ASP A 118 -8.81 -6.63 4.66
N TYR A 119 -8.14 -5.49 4.86
CA TYR A 119 -6.70 -5.39 4.71
C TYR A 119 -5.91 -5.90 5.92
N GLU A 120 -6.45 -5.81 7.13
CA GLU A 120 -5.89 -6.49 8.28
C GLU A 120 -5.92 -8.02 8.06
N ILE A 121 -7.00 -8.53 7.45
CA ILE A 121 -7.13 -9.95 7.07
C ILE A 121 -6.21 -10.30 5.89
N LEU A 122 -6.15 -9.48 4.83
CA LEU A 122 -5.27 -9.73 3.68
C LEU A 122 -3.79 -9.63 4.06
N CYS A 123 -3.37 -8.66 4.87
CA CYS A 123 -1.98 -8.52 5.29
C CYS A 123 -1.56 -9.62 6.29
N LEU A 124 -2.53 -10.26 6.97
CA LEU A 124 -2.33 -11.47 7.78
C LEU A 124 -2.45 -12.78 6.98
N CYS A 125 -2.94 -12.77 5.74
CA CYS A 125 -3.16 -13.99 4.95
C CYS A 125 -2.35 -14.07 3.64
N LEU A 126 -1.91 -12.94 3.07
CA LEU A 126 -1.16 -12.88 1.81
C LEU A 126 0.33 -12.60 1.99
N PHE A 127 0.75 -12.25 3.20
CA PHE A 127 2.15 -12.29 3.63
C PHE A 127 2.24 -13.00 4.97
#